data_AF-Q82QY5-F1
#
_entry.id   AF-Q82QY5-F1
#
_cell.length_a   1.000
_cell.length_b   1.000
_cell.length_c   1.000
_cell.angle_alpha   90.00
_cell.angle_beta   90.00
_cell.angle_gamma   90.00
#
_symmetry.space_group_name_H-M   'P 1'
#
loop_
_entity.id
_entity.type
_entity.pdbx_description
1 polymer ?
#
loop_
_entity_poly.entity_id
_entity_poly.type
_entity_poly.pdbx_seq_one_letter_code
_entity_poly.pdbx_strand_id
1 'polypeptide(L)'
;MTHGRLLVPLYVHPAVDPAAWQALTRVPSRLYGVVLNVADGPGATRDPAFAAAAGALRAAGIRVLGYLDTAYGTRPHQTVLTELRHHVSWYGTDGVFLDQASAEAGLLPYYRVLGDEARDHGVGTVALNPGMHPDSGYASIADLLVTFEGNWQTYLTSAAPFWTAAHPSARFCHLIHGVPDGLCDLAARTARIRRAGVHCAVPGEGANPWAALPPAVRRGTT
;
A
#
# COMPACT_ATOMS: atom_id res chain seq x y z
N MET A 1 21.89 -7.51 -7.78
CA MET A 1 20.83 -7.97 -6.85
C MET A 1 19.84 -6.83 -6.68
N THR A 2 18.60 -6.98 -7.13
CA THR A 2 17.59 -5.91 -7.03
C THR A 2 17.06 -5.82 -5.61
N HIS A 3 17.20 -4.66 -4.97
CA HIS A 3 16.55 -4.37 -3.68
C HIS A 3 15.02 -4.48 -3.84
N GLY A 4 14.32 -4.94 -2.79
CA GLY A 4 12.85 -4.90 -2.79
C GLY A 4 12.33 -3.46 -2.95
N ARG A 5 11.14 -3.29 -3.52
CA ARG A 5 10.54 -1.96 -3.74
C ARG A 5 9.69 -1.54 -2.55
N LEU A 6 9.55 -0.22 -2.34
CA LEU A 6 8.79 0.33 -1.22
C LEU A 6 7.34 0.63 -1.62
N LEU A 7 6.35 0.01 -0.97
CA LEU A 7 4.99 0.54 -0.97
C LEU A 7 4.89 1.47 0.24
N VAL A 8 4.68 2.77 0.04
CA VAL A 8 4.66 3.72 1.16
C VAL A 8 3.22 4.17 1.44
N PRO A 9 2.61 3.72 2.55
CA PRO A 9 1.45 4.40 3.12
C PRO A 9 1.97 5.66 3.82
N LEU A 10 1.61 6.84 3.33
CA LEU A 10 1.97 8.12 3.94
C LEU A 10 0.71 8.81 4.43
N TYR A 11 0.28 8.46 5.64
CA TYR A 11 -0.97 8.95 6.23
C TYR A 11 -0.73 10.24 7.02
N VAL A 12 -0.14 11.22 6.36
CA VAL A 12 0.02 12.58 6.87
C VAL A 12 -0.39 13.56 5.79
N HIS A 13 -1.20 14.56 6.18
CA HIS A 13 -1.69 15.55 5.26
C HIS A 13 -0.53 16.34 4.62
N PRO A 14 -0.49 16.58 3.29
CA PRO A 14 0.62 17.26 2.62
C PRO A 14 0.91 18.67 3.11
N ALA A 15 -0.11 19.39 3.61
CA ALA A 15 0.08 20.71 4.22
C ALA A 15 0.72 20.65 5.62
N VAL A 16 0.65 19.50 6.31
CA VAL A 16 1.25 19.29 7.64
C VAL A 16 2.72 18.90 7.51
N ASP A 17 3.04 18.01 6.56
CA ASP A 17 4.42 17.59 6.30
C ASP A 17 4.75 17.62 4.78
N PRO A 18 4.92 18.81 4.19
CA PRO A 18 5.24 18.92 2.77
C PRO A 18 6.61 18.31 2.42
N ALA A 19 7.55 18.30 3.38
CA ALA A 19 8.88 17.74 3.18
C ALA A 19 8.83 16.22 2.98
N ALA A 20 7.96 15.51 3.69
CA ALA A 20 7.78 14.08 3.51
C ALA A 20 7.30 13.73 2.10
N TRP A 21 6.29 14.45 1.58
CA TRP A 21 5.78 14.25 0.22
C TRP A 21 6.84 14.56 -0.84
N GLN A 22 7.62 15.62 -0.66
CA GLN A 22 8.73 15.96 -1.55
C GLN A 22 9.87 14.93 -1.52
N ALA A 23 10.13 14.29 -0.38
CA ALA A 23 11.19 13.27 -0.30
C ALA A 23 10.90 12.06 -1.19
N LEU A 24 9.62 11.69 -1.36
CA LEU A 24 9.20 10.58 -2.22
C LEU A 24 9.58 10.81 -3.69
N THR A 25 9.45 12.04 -4.20
CA THR A 25 9.74 12.36 -5.61
C THR A 25 11.23 12.26 -5.96
N ARG A 26 12.12 12.21 -4.95
CA ARG A 26 13.57 12.09 -5.13
C ARG A 26 14.04 10.65 -5.31
N VAL A 27 13.20 9.66 -4.99
CA VAL A 27 13.57 8.23 -5.01
C VAL A 27 12.63 7.33 -5.83
N PRO A 28 12.12 7.75 -7.00
CA PRO A 28 11.08 7.02 -7.72
C PRO A 28 11.47 5.57 -8.07
N SER A 29 12.75 5.31 -8.36
CA SER A 29 13.26 3.97 -8.70
C SER A 29 13.23 2.98 -7.53
N ARG A 30 13.10 3.46 -6.28
CA ARG A 30 12.98 2.63 -5.07
C ARG A 30 11.53 2.30 -4.72
N LEU A 31 10.57 3.07 -5.21
CA LEU A 31 9.16 2.93 -4.82
C LEU A 31 8.46 1.91 -5.72
N TYR A 32 7.64 1.05 -5.14
CA TYR A 32 6.59 0.32 -5.85
C TYR A 32 5.40 1.25 -6.14
N GLY A 33 5.07 2.10 -5.17
CA GLY A 33 4.02 3.11 -5.25
C GLY A 33 3.79 3.77 -3.88
N VAL A 34 2.91 4.77 -3.87
CA VAL A 34 2.49 5.50 -2.66
C VAL A 34 1.00 5.31 -2.48
N VAL A 35 0.56 4.95 -1.27
CA VAL A 35 -0.87 4.87 -0.93
C VAL A 35 -1.34 6.25 -0.49
N LEU A 36 -2.32 6.79 -1.22
CA LEU A 36 -2.94 8.09 -1.00
C LEU A 36 -4.24 7.90 -0.21
N ASN A 37 -4.21 8.21 1.08
CA ASN A 37 -5.40 8.22 1.95
C ASN A 37 -5.70 9.66 2.40
N VAL A 38 -6.84 10.21 1.98
CA VAL A 38 -7.25 11.59 2.30
C VAL A 38 -8.04 11.62 3.61
N ALA A 39 -9.04 10.73 3.73
CA ALA A 39 -9.90 10.60 4.89
C ALA A 39 -10.60 9.22 4.88
N ASP A 40 -9.82 8.16 5.05
CA ASP A 40 -10.22 6.74 4.87
C ASP A 40 -10.90 6.49 3.52
N GLY A 41 -10.35 7.14 2.49
CA GLY A 41 -10.91 7.27 1.16
C GLY A 41 -10.48 8.59 0.49
N PRO A 42 -11.20 9.04 -0.55
CA PRO A 42 -10.89 10.24 -1.32
C PRO A 42 -11.28 11.56 -0.62
N GLY A 43 -12.00 11.47 0.50
CA GLY A 43 -12.64 12.60 1.17
C GLY A 43 -14.03 12.94 0.61
N ALA A 44 -14.75 13.81 1.31
CA ALA A 44 -16.08 14.27 0.88
C ALA A 44 -16.02 15.26 -0.30
N THR A 45 -14.91 15.99 -0.42
CA THR A 45 -14.62 16.90 -1.53
C THR A 45 -13.14 16.81 -1.90
N ARG A 46 -12.78 17.26 -3.11
CA ARG A 46 -11.39 17.26 -3.56
C ARG A 46 -10.52 18.17 -2.68
N ASP A 47 -9.48 17.59 -2.09
CA ASP A 47 -8.47 18.33 -1.35
C ASP A 47 -7.36 18.87 -2.29
N PRO A 48 -7.13 20.20 -2.37
CA PRO A 48 -6.11 20.76 -3.25
C PRO A 48 -4.67 20.36 -2.90
N ALA A 49 -4.35 20.18 -1.62
CA ALA A 49 -3.00 19.82 -1.18
C ALA A 49 -2.67 18.37 -1.57
N PHE A 50 -3.62 17.44 -1.37
CA PHE A 50 -3.47 16.06 -1.86
C PHE A 50 -3.42 15.99 -3.39
N ALA A 51 -4.23 16.78 -4.09
CA ALA A 51 -4.18 16.79 -5.56
C ALA A 51 -2.84 17.32 -6.10
N ALA A 52 -2.28 18.36 -5.48
CA ALA A 52 -0.94 18.85 -5.84
C ALA A 52 0.15 17.78 -5.55
N ALA A 53 0.08 17.12 -4.39
CA ALA A 53 1.03 16.07 -4.02
C ALA A 53 0.94 14.85 -4.95
N ALA A 54 -0.26 14.37 -5.26
CA ALA A 54 -0.49 13.29 -6.20
C ALA A 54 -0.01 13.66 -7.62
N GLY A 55 -0.25 14.90 -8.06
CA GLY A 55 0.27 15.42 -9.33
C GLY A 55 1.80 15.38 -9.39
N ALA A 56 2.48 15.81 -8.33
CA ALA A 56 3.95 15.78 -8.25
C ALA A 56 4.53 14.35 -8.25
N LEU A 57 3.90 13.42 -7.52
CA LEU A 57 4.28 12.00 -7.55
C LEU A 57 4.17 11.41 -8.96
N ARG A 58 3.04 11.65 -9.62
CA ARG A 58 2.81 11.16 -10.99
C ARG A 58 3.76 11.78 -11.99
N ALA A 59 4.06 13.07 -11.89
CA ALA A 59 5.05 13.74 -12.74
C ALA A 59 6.45 13.15 -12.57
N ALA A 60 6.78 12.61 -11.39
CA ALA A 60 8.01 11.87 -11.13
C ALA A 60 7.95 10.39 -11.56
N GLY A 61 6.88 9.94 -12.22
CA GLY A 61 6.69 8.56 -12.66
C GLY A 61 6.37 7.59 -11.51
N ILE A 62 5.93 8.10 -10.36
CA ILE A 62 5.57 7.27 -9.20
C ILE A 62 4.10 6.88 -9.30
N ARG A 63 3.85 5.57 -9.17
CA ARG A 63 2.50 5.01 -9.04
C ARG A 63 1.82 5.52 -7.77
N VAL A 64 0.57 5.98 -7.90
CA VAL A 64 -0.26 6.46 -6.79
C VAL A 64 -1.48 5.55 -6.66
N LEU A 65 -1.60 4.90 -5.51
CA LEU A 65 -2.69 3.99 -5.19
C LEU A 65 -3.72 4.70 -4.32
N GLY A 66 -4.96 4.84 -4.79
CA GLY A 66 -6.05 5.38 -3.97
C GLY A 66 -6.46 4.41 -2.87
N TYR A 67 -6.45 4.84 -1.62
CA TYR A 67 -6.91 4.04 -0.48
C TYR A 67 -8.43 3.90 -0.52
N LEU A 68 -8.95 2.69 -0.34
CA LEU A 68 -10.37 2.41 -0.22
C LEU A 68 -10.59 1.41 0.90
N ASP A 69 -11.33 1.80 1.93
CA ASP A 69 -11.78 0.86 2.97
C ASP A 69 -12.82 -0.10 2.37
N THR A 70 -12.72 -1.39 2.63
CA THR A 70 -13.73 -2.38 2.23
C THR A 70 -14.51 -2.96 3.41
N ALA A 71 -14.13 -2.61 4.64
CA ALA A 71 -14.65 -3.11 5.91
C ALA A 71 -14.87 -4.62 5.88
N TYR A 72 -13.82 -5.36 5.50
CA TYR A 72 -13.82 -6.82 5.38
C TYR A 72 -14.91 -7.36 4.46
N GLY A 73 -15.19 -6.63 3.37
CA GLY A 73 -16.17 -7.00 2.34
C GLY A 73 -17.62 -6.71 2.69
N THR A 74 -17.87 -5.97 3.78
CA THR A 74 -19.23 -5.59 4.18
C THR A 74 -19.73 -4.32 3.50
N ARG A 75 -18.84 -3.48 2.96
CA ARG A 75 -19.24 -2.27 2.22
C ARG A 75 -19.82 -2.64 0.85
N PRO A 76 -20.94 -2.05 0.42
CA PRO A 76 -21.49 -2.29 -0.92
C PRO A 76 -20.49 -1.92 -2.03
N HIS A 77 -20.42 -2.72 -3.10
CA HIS A 77 -19.55 -2.45 -4.26
C HIS A 77 -19.72 -1.04 -4.80
N GLN A 78 -20.97 -0.58 -4.95
CA GLN A 78 -21.26 0.74 -5.52
C GLN A 78 -20.66 1.88 -4.69
N THR A 79 -20.60 1.75 -3.37
CA THR A 79 -19.99 2.75 -2.49
C THR A 79 -18.49 2.83 -2.74
N VAL A 80 -17.81 1.67 -2.70
CA VAL A 80 -16.36 1.58 -2.93
C VAL A 80 -15.99 2.06 -4.34
N LEU A 81 -16.78 1.70 -5.36
CA LEU A 81 -16.55 2.12 -6.74
C LEU A 81 -16.81 3.61 -6.97
N THR A 82 -17.70 4.23 -6.19
CA THR A 82 -17.89 5.69 -6.24
C THR A 82 -16.67 6.42 -5.69
N GLU A 83 -16.13 5.95 -4.57
CA GLU A 83 -14.89 6.48 -4.00
C GLU A 83 -13.69 6.25 -4.90
N LEU A 84 -13.61 5.09 -5.57
CA LEU A 84 -12.61 4.82 -6.59
C LEU A 84 -12.63 5.89 -7.69
N ARG A 85 -13.81 6.18 -8.24
CA ARG A 85 -13.96 7.21 -9.29
C ARG A 85 -13.55 8.59 -8.81
N HIS A 86 -13.81 8.94 -7.55
CA HIS A 86 -13.31 10.18 -6.95
C HIS A 86 -11.78 10.16 -6.86
N HIS A 87 -11.15 9.06 -6.44
CA HIS A 87 -9.70 8.95 -6.43
C HIS A 87 -9.07 9.18 -7.81
N VAL A 88 -9.61 8.51 -8.83
CA VAL A 88 -9.16 8.64 -10.23
C VAL A 88 -9.38 10.07 -10.73
N SER A 89 -10.58 10.64 -10.57
CA SER A 89 -10.91 11.95 -11.13
C SER A 89 -10.27 13.13 -10.39
N TRP A 90 -10.15 13.07 -9.06
CA TRP A 90 -9.67 14.19 -8.26
C TRP A 90 -8.16 14.21 -8.09
N TYR A 91 -7.54 13.03 -8.02
CA TYR A 91 -6.13 12.86 -7.68
C TYR A 91 -5.33 12.12 -8.78
N GLY A 92 -5.99 11.60 -9.82
CA GLY A 92 -5.32 10.95 -10.94
C GLY A 92 -4.68 9.61 -10.57
N THR A 93 -5.15 8.93 -9.53
CA THR A 93 -4.59 7.65 -9.07
C THR A 93 -4.64 6.62 -10.20
N ASP A 94 -3.53 5.89 -10.38
CA ASP A 94 -3.36 4.85 -11.41
C ASP A 94 -3.29 3.44 -10.81
N GLY A 95 -3.35 3.34 -9.47
CA GLY A 95 -3.56 2.13 -8.70
C GLY A 95 -4.70 2.28 -7.69
N VAL A 96 -5.12 1.16 -7.11
CA VAL A 96 -6.04 1.11 -5.96
C VAL A 96 -5.43 0.25 -4.85
N PHE A 97 -5.62 0.67 -3.61
CA PHE A 97 -5.27 -0.06 -2.40
C PHE A 97 -6.55 -0.33 -1.61
N LEU A 98 -7.09 -1.54 -1.74
CA LEU A 98 -8.30 -1.97 -1.04
C LEU A 98 -7.89 -2.47 0.35
N ASP A 99 -8.18 -1.66 1.36
CA ASP A 99 -7.82 -1.90 2.75
C ASP A 99 -8.93 -2.61 3.54
N GLN A 100 -8.55 -3.13 4.71
CA GLN A 100 -9.39 -4.02 5.52
C GLN A 100 -9.96 -5.14 4.67
N ALA A 101 -9.17 -5.71 3.76
CA ALA A 101 -9.63 -6.81 2.93
C ALA A 101 -9.79 -8.06 3.80
N SER A 102 -10.81 -8.86 3.53
CA SER A 102 -10.95 -10.17 4.16
C SER A 102 -9.89 -11.13 3.66
N ALA A 103 -9.50 -12.06 4.52
CA ALA A 103 -8.63 -13.18 4.18
C ALA A 103 -9.42 -14.42 3.71
N GLU A 104 -10.75 -14.40 3.83
CA GLU A 104 -11.60 -15.58 3.64
C GLU A 104 -11.89 -15.87 2.17
N ALA A 105 -11.87 -17.16 1.81
CA ALA A 105 -12.18 -17.63 0.46
C ALA A 105 -13.59 -17.21 0.00
N GLY A 106 -14.56 -17.13 0.91
CA GLY A 106 -15.94 -16.76 0.61
C GLY A 106 -16.10 -15.35 0.05
N LEU A 107 -15.15 -14.45 0.30
CA LEU A 107 -15.17 -13.08 -0.21
C LEU A 107 -14.34 -12.86 -1.48
N LEU A 108 -13.75 -13.90 -2.06
CA LEU A 108 -13.08 -13.81 -3.36
C LEU A 108 -13.97 -13.19 -4.46
N PRO A 109 -15.26 -13.56 -4.61
CA PRO A 109 -16.11 -12.94 -5.63
C PRO A 109 -16.29 -11.43 -5.40
N TYR A 110 -16.37 -11.00 -4.14
CA TYR A 110 -16.51 -9.59 -3.79
C TYR A 110 -15.31 -8.77 -4.29
N TYR A 111 -14.09 -9.20 -3.96
CA TYR A 111 -12.87 -8.49 -4.37
C TYR A 111 -12.56 -8.64 -5.86
N ARG A 112 -12.98 -9.74 -6.50
CA ARG A 112 -12.85 -9.90 -7.95
C ARG A 112 -13.63 -8.82 -8.69
N VAL A 113 -14.90 -8.61 -8.31
CA VAL A 113 -15.73 -7.55 -8.90
C VAL A 113 -15.09 -6.18 -8.73
N LEU A 114 -14.62 -5.84 -7.52
CA LEU A 114 -13.94 -4.55 -7.30
C LEU A 114 -12.67 -4.40 -8.14
N GLY A 115 -11.87 -5.46 -8.26
CA GLY A 115 -10.65 -5.45 -9.05
C GLY A 115 -10.90 -5.30 -10.55
N ASP A 116 -11.90 -6.00 -11.09
CA ASP A 116 -12.27 -5.93 -12.51
C ASP A 116 -12.85 -4.56 -12.86
N GLU A 117 -13.80 -4.07 -12.07
CA GLU A 117 -14.37 -2.73 -12.24
C GLU A 117 -13.31 -1.63 -12.10
N ALA A 118 -12.32 -1.81 -11.21
CA ALA A 118 -11.22 -0.85 -11.11
C ALA A 118 -10.40 -0.77 -12.39
N ARG A 119 -10.10 -1.92 -13.01
CA ARG A 119 -9.39 -1.98 -14.29
C ARG A 119 -10.19 -1.33 -15.41
N ASP A 120 -11.50 -1.54 -15.44
CA ASP A 120 -12.39 -0.90 -16.42
C ASP A 120 -12.42 0.64 -16.29
N HIS A 121 -12.13 1.16 -15.10
CA HIS A 121 -11.96 2.60 -14.84
C HIS A 121 -10.52 3.10 -15.05
N GLY A 122 -9.65 2.31 -15.69
CA GLY A 122 -8.29 2.71 -16.08
C GLY A 122 -7.25 2.52 -14.99
N VAL A 123 -7.56 1.79 -13.90
CA VAL A 123 -6.59 1.46 -12.85
C VAL A 123 -5.70 0.32 -13.32
N GLY A 124 -4.39 0.52 -13.30
CA GLY A 124 -3.41 -0.46 -13.77
C GLY A 124 -2.85 -1.36 -12.67
N THR A 125 -3.21 -1.16 -11.40
CA THR A 125 -2.69 -1.94 -10.27
C THR A 125 -3.73 -2.07 -9.17
N VAL A 126 -4.05 -3.30 -8.79
CA VAL A 126 -4.93 -3.62 -7.66
C VAL A 126 -4.10 -4.23 -6.54
N ALA A 127 -3.97 -3.50 -5.43
CA ALA A 127 -3.40 -4.00 -4.19
C ALA A 127 -4.51 -4.32 -3.20
N LEU A 128 -4.48 -5.52 -2.60
CA LEU A 128 -5.38 -5.90 -1.50
C LEU A 128 -4.59 -5.97 -0.20
N ASN A 129 -5.14 -5.40 0.86
CA ASN A 129 -4.56 -5.47 2.18
C ASN A 129 -5.44 -6.23 3.19
N PRO A 130 -5.24 -7.56 3.29
CA PRO A 130 -5.77 -8.35 4.39
C PRO A 130 -4.90 -8.30 5.66
N GLY A 131 -3.69 -7.72 5.61
CA GLY A 131 -2.76 -7.66 6.75
C GLY A 131 -2.16 -9.03 7.18
N MET A 132 -2.57 -10.12 6.54
CA MET A 132 -2.13 -11.48 6.82
C MET A 132 -2.23 -12.33 5.55
N HIS A 133 -1.71 -13.56 5.56
CA HIS A 133 -1.87 -14.45 4.41
C HIS A 133 -3.35 -14.83 4.22
N PRO A 134 -3.97 -14.47 3.08
CA PRO A 134 -5.34 -14.85 2.78
C PRO A 134 -5.41 -16.27 2.21
N ASP A 135 -6.63 -16.73 1.89
CA ASP A 135 -6.82 -17.85 0.98
C ASP A 135 -6.01 -17.66 -0.32
N SER A 136 -5.41 -18.74 -0.82
CA SER A 136 -4.50 -18.67 -1.97
C SER A 136 -5.15 -18.14 -3.25
N GLY A 137 -6.48 -18.25 -3.39
CA GLY A 137 -7.24 -17.70 -4.51
C GLY A 137 -7.08 -16.19 -4.68
N TYR A 138 -6.73 -15.45 -3.63
CA TYR A 138 -6.52 -14.00 -3.70
C TYR A 138 -5.35 -13.64 -4.61
N ALA A 139 -4.37 -14.55 -4.76
CA ALA A 139 -3.26 -14.38 -5.68
C ALA A 139 -3.67 -14.48 -7.16
N SER A 140 -4.93 -14.76 -7.49
CA SER A 140 -5.43 -14.70 -8.87
C SER A 140 -6.07 -13.34 -9.22
N ILE A 141 -6.46 -12.54 -8.21
CA ILE A 141 -7.27 -11.33 -8.41
C ILE A 141 -6.52 -10.01 -8.12
N ALA A 142 -5.41 -10.07 -7.38
CA ALA A 142 -4.61 -8.91 -7.02
C ALA A 142 -3.23 -8.89 -7.70
N ASP A 143 -2.75 -7.70 -8.04
CA ASP A 143 -1.38 -7.49 -8.51
C ASP A 143 -0.39 -7.55 -7.33
N LEU A 144 -0.82 -7.05 -6.17
CA LEU A 144 -0.08 -7.05 -4.91
C LEU A 144 -0.98 -7.46 -3.73
N LEU A 145 -0.49 -8.37 -2.89
CA LEU A 145 -1.13 -8.75 -1.63
C LEU A 145 -0.26 -8.28 -0.46
N VAL A 146 -0.84 -7.51 0.46
CA VAL A 146 -0.20 -7.26 1.75
C VAL A 146 -0.43 -8.47 2.65
N THR A 147 0.56 -9.34 2.72
CA THR A 147 0.48 -10.61 3.45
C THR A 147 0.97 -10.54 4.89
N PHE A 148 1.44 -9.36 5.30
CA PHE A 148 1.74 -9.04 6.68
C PHE A 148 1.54 -7.55 6.89
N GLU A 149 0.75 -7.19 7.89
CA GLU A 149 0.71 -5.85 8.49
C GLU A 149 0.74 -5.97 10.01
N GLY A 150 1.70 -5.32 10.66
CA GLY A 150 1.75 -5.30 12.12
C GLY A 150 3.07 -4.79 12.70
N ASN A 151 3.17 -4.87 14.03
CA ASN A 151 4.34 -4.39 14.76
C ASN A 151 5.56 -5.32 14.59
N TRP A 152 6.73 -4.78 14.89
CA TRP A 152 8.02 -5.48 14.80
C TRP A 152 8.06 -6.79 15.60
N GLN A 153 7.50 -6.83 16.81
CA GLN A 153 7.53 -8.03 17.66
C GLN A 153 6.73 -9.17 17.04
N THR A 154 5.51 -8.89 16.55
CA THR A 154 4.71 -9.87 15.79
C THR A 154 5.40 -10.25 14.49
N TYR A 155 6.09 -9.31 13.84
CA TYR A 155 6.83 -9.60 12.62
C TYR A 155 7.96 -10.59 12.86
N LEU A 156 8.65 -10.56 13.99
CA LEU A 156 9.76 -11.49 14.26
C LEU A 156 9.32 -12.96 14.24
N THR A 157 8.07 -13.25 14.61
CA THR A 157 7.54 -14.61 14.67
C THR A 157 6.70 -15.01 13.44
N SER A 158 6.54 -14.13 12.46
CA SER A 158 5.75 -14.44 11.26
C SER A 158 6.43 -15.45 10.32
N ALA A 159 5.60 -16.22 9.62
CA ALA A 159 6.03 -17.23 8.65
C ALA A 159 5.14 -17.17 7.39
N ALA A 160 5.73 -17.51 6.24
CA ALA A 160 5.02 -17.57 4.97
C ALA A 160 4.51 -19.00 4.71
N PRO A 161 3.22 -19.18 4.36
CA PRO A 161 2.67 -20.49 4.00
C PRO A 161 3.22 -20.97 2.65
N PHE A 162 3.25 -22.28 2.46
CA PHE A 162 3.88 -22.93 1.31
C PHE A 162 3.35 -22.45 -0.04
N TRP A 163 2.05 -22.17 -0.16
CA TRP A 163 1.44 -21.75 -1.42
C TRP A 163 2.09 -20.49 -2.02
N THR A 164 2.64 -19.60 -1.17
CA THR A 164 3.31 -18.37 -1.63
C THR A 164 4.56 -18.66 -2.46
N ALA A 165 5.18 -19.84 -2.29
CA ALA A 165 6.34 -20.25 -3.05
C ALA A 165 6.04 -20.44 -4.55
N ALA A 166 4.77 -20.68 -4.91
CA ALA A 166 4.33 -20.81 -6.29
C ALA A 166 4.22 -19.47 -7.04
N HIS A 167 4.43 -18.34 -6.35
CA HIS A 167 4.31 -17.01 -6.94
C HIS A 167 5.62 -16.20 -6.85
N PRO A 168 5.83 -15.25 -7.79
CA PRO A 168 6.93 -14.30 -7.68
C PRO A 168 6.82 -13.47 -6.40
N SER A 169 7.94 -13.25 -5.72
CA SER A 169 7.97 -12.46 -4.48
C SER A 169 7.46 -11.02 -4.67
N ALA A 170 7.56 -10.47 -5.88
CA ALA A 170 7.07 -9.14 -6.22
C ALA A 170 5.54 -8.97 -6.05
N ARG A 171 4.79 -10.05 -5.89
CA ARG A 171 3.34 -10.04 -5.65
C ARG A 171 2.95 -9.94 -4.17
N PHE A 172 3.94 -9.95 -3.27
CA PHE A 172 3.71 -9.91 -1.83
C PHE A 172 4.36 -8.68 -1.19
N CYS A 173 3.63 -8.07 -0.26
CA CYS A 173 4.00 -6.89 0.48
C CYS A 173 3.95 -7.13 1.99
N HIS A 174 4.99 -6.69 2.71
CA HIS A 174 4.99 -6.63 4.18
C HIS A 174 5.02 -5.18 4.66
N LEU A 175 4.03 -4.78 5.43
CA LEU A 175 3.94 -3.48 6.10
C LEU A 175 4.30 -3.67 7.59
N ILE A 176 5.40 -3.07 8.04
CA ILE A 176 5.96 -3.33 9.37
C ILE A 176 6.16 -2.00 10.09
N HIS A 177 5.56 -1.86 11.26
CA HIS A 177 5.67 -0.66 12.09
C HIS A 177 6.29 -0.96 13.46
N GLY A 178 6.58 0.08 14.25
CA GLY A 178 7.28 -0.05 15.54
C GLY A 178 8.65 -0.69 15.42
N VAL A 179 9.32 -0.52 14.27
CA VAL A 179 10.65 -1.08 14.04
C VAL A 179 11.66 -0.23 14.78
N PRO A 180 12.47 -0.79 15.70
CA PRO A 180 13.48 -0.02 16.40
C PRO A 180 14.41 0.73 15.44
N ASP A 181 14.85 1.92 15.85
CA ASP A 181 15.73 2.75 15.04
C ASP A 181 16.98 1.96 14.60
N GLY A 182 17.34 2.12 13.33
CA GLY A 182 18.43 1.37 12.70
C GLY A 182 18.08 -0.05 12.23
N LEU A 183 16.93 -0.63 12.64
CA LEU A 183 16.53 -1.98 12.24
C LEU A 183 15.61 -2.05 11.02
N CYS A 184 15.20 -0.93 10.42
CA CYS A 184 14.39 -0.94 9.20
C CYS A 184 15.05 -1.69 8.03
N ASP A 185 16.39 -1.62 7.90
CA ASP A 185 17.11 -2.36 6.88
C ASP A 185 17.13 -3.88 7.18
N LEU A 186 17.08 -4.27 8.46
CA LEU A 186 16.90 -5.67 8.87
C LEU A 186 15.49 -6.15 8.53
N ALA A 187 14.45 -5.38 8.86
CA ALA A 187 13.07 -5.67 8.49
C ALA A 187 12.91 -5.87 6.97
N ALA A 188 13.51 -4.99 6.16
CA ALA A 188 13.57 -5.11 4.71
C ALA A 188 14.25 -6.41 4.25
N ARG A 189 15.38 -6.80 4.87
CA ARG A 189 16.05 -8.08 4.56
C ARG A 189 15.18 -9.27 4.92
N THR A 190 14.53 -9.24 6.08
CA THR A 190 13.63 -10.30 6.54
C THR A 190 12.42 -10.45 5.62
N ALA A 191 11.86 -9.36 5.10
CA ALA A 191 10.77 -9.41 4.12
C ALA A 191 11.16 -10.21 2.89
N ARG A 192 12.37 -9.98 2.35
CA ARG A 192 12.88 -10.73 1.19
C ARG A 192 13.08 -12.21 1.49
N ILE A 193 13.62 -12.55 2.67
CA ILE A 193 13.79 -13.95 3.10
C ILE A 193 12.43 -14.64 3.17
N ARG A 194 11.41 -13.93 3.66
CA ARG A 194 10.01 -14.36 3.70
C ARG A 194 9.27 -14.17 2.37
N ARG A 195 9.99 -14.00 1.26
CA ARG A 195 9.44 -13.93 -0.10
C ARG A 195 8.51 -12.75 -0.38
N ALA A 196 8.55 -11.67 0.41
CA ALA A 196 7.94 -10.39 0.07
C ALA A 196 8.94 -9.48 -0.66
N GLY A 197 8.66 -9.19 -1.93
CA GLY A 197 9.45 -8.33 -2.80
C GLY A 197 9.11 -6.85 -2.65
N VAL A 198 7.96 -6.55 -2.06
CA VAL A 198 7.52 -5.20 -1.71
C VAL A 198 7.44 -5.09 -0.18
N HIS A 199 7.75 -3.94 0.39
CA HIS A 199 7.65 -3.75 1.84
C HIS A 199 7.60 -2.26 2.22
N CYS A 200 7.19 -2.00 3.46
CA CYS A 200 7.46 -0.76 4.16
C CYS A 200 7.87 -1.10 5.59
N ALA A 201 8.94 -0.48 6.09
CA ALA A 201 9.37 -0.62 7.47
C ALA A 201 9.58 0.78 8.05
N VAL A 202 8.88 1.09 9.13
CA VAL A 202 8.90 2.40 9.78
C VAL A 202 9.06 2.27 11.30
N PRO A 203 9.68 3.26 11.95
CA PRO A 203 9.74 3.31 13.42
C PRO A 203 8.45 3.80 14.07
N GLY A 204 7.48 4.31 13.29
CA GLY A 204 6.24 4.85 13.82
C GLY A 204 5.42 3.84 14.62
N GLU A 205 4.71 4.34 15.64
CA GLU A 205 3.89 3.56 16.58
C GLU A 205 2.53 4.24 16.81
N GLY A 206 1.67 3.62 17.62
CA GLY A 206 0.39 4.18 18.05
C GLY A 206 -0.70 4.11 16.98
N ALA A 207 -1.61 5.09 17.00
CA ALA A 207 -2.81 5.11 16.15
C ALA A 207 -2.51 5.40 14.67
N ASN A 208 -1.37 6.03 14.36
CA ASN A 208 -0.95 6.33 12.99
C ASN A 208 0.55 6.08 12.80
N PRO A 209 0.98 4.80 12.74
CA PRO A 209 2.38 4.46 12.54
C PRO A 209 2.92 4.91 11.17
N TRP A 210 2.02 5.13 10.21
CA TRP A 210 2.31 5.45 8.81
C TRP A 210 2.51 6.96 8.55
N ALA A 211 2.46 7.80 9.58
CA ALA A 211 2.85 9.20 9.47
C ALA A 211 4.37 9.38 9.26
N ALA A 212 5.18 8.39 9.64
CA ALA A 212 6.63 8.44 9.49
C ALA A 212 7.10 7.85 8.15
N LEU A 213 8.02 8.54 7.47
CA LEU A 213 8.66 7.99 6.27
C LEU A 213 9.63 6.85 6.62
N PRO A 214 9.69 5.79 5.77
CA PRO A 214 10.71 4.77 5.91
C PRO A 214 12.11 5.40 5.78
N PRO A 215 13.08 5.04 6.63
CA PRO A 215 14.44 5.62 6.60
C PRO A 215 15.13 5.55 5.23
N ALA A 216 14.77 4.56 4.40
CA ALA A 216 15.30 4.40 3.05
C ALA A 216 14.89 5.53 2.07
N VAL A 217 13.79 6.24 2.35
CA VAL A 217 13.36 7.45 1.61
C VAL A 217 14.06 8.68 2.19
N ARG A 218 14.16 8.80 3.51
CA ARG A 218 14.83 9.94 4.19
C ARG A 218 16.31 10.08 3.82
N ARG A 219 17.01 8.95 3.61
CA ARG A 219 18.44 8.92 3.24
C ARG A 219 18.74 9.36 1.80
N GLY A 220 17.74 9.48 0.92
CA GLY A 220 17.91 9.84 -0.50
C GLY A 220 18.08 11.35 -0.78
N THR A 221 18.41 12.15 0.23
CA THR A 221 18.52 13.61 0.18
C THR A 221 19.96 14.13 0.10
N THR A 222 20.95 13.24 -0.05
CA THR A 222 22.37 13.60 -0.26
C THR A 222 22.74 13.72 -1.74
#